data_AF-A0ABD5NTU8-F1
#
_entry.id   AF-A0ABD5NTU8-F1
#
_cell.length_a   1.000
_cell.length_b   1.000
_cell.length_c   1.000
_cell.angle_alpha   90.00
_cell.angle_beta   90.00
_cell.angle_gamma   90.00
#
_symmetry.space_group_name_H-M   'P 1'
#
loop_
_entity.id
_entity.type
_entity.pdbx_description
1 polymer ?
#
loop_
_entity_poly.entity_id
_entity_poly.type
_entity_poly.pdbx_seq_one_letter_code
_entity_poly.pdbx_strand_id
1 'polypeptide(L)'
;MVLSGVTPSLDHIVGGASVAFLIAITALIEYTAQSLYDRKIFSPLFKRALRGYKAWRTKKNKIRSDYEFSVYLESGLDESQTNSIAEQILDLVSKESEGDFEVEQNMWSNDGRKLSSRIKYRNRQEPYELALNFISSPTTKEGDTHQNTQIRSIGVTIEFSYEFGKLRDSIIDLMIFASHIQRACRELLDTRNMTEGRIIISPIDQNLTLDDWIEDGEFETELVLSSEDGRSSIEIHSDRAIISSPHTIPDGKTAEYIRTIVLKYYL
;
A
#
# COMPACT_ATOMS: atom_id res chain seq x y z
N MET A 1 -32.13 -49.35 -25.34
CA MET A 1 -31.95 -48.29 -24.33
C MET A 1 -30.52 -47.80 -24.49
N VAL A 2 -30.35 -46.64 -25.12
CA VAL A 2 -29.08 -46.16 -25.69
C VAL A 2 -28.27 -45.47 -24.60
N LEU A 3 -27.01 -45.90 -24.43
CA LEU A 3 -25.99 -45.23 -23.61
C LEU A 3 -25.58 -43.94 -24.32
N SER A 4 -25.96 -42.79 -23.77
CA SER A 4 -25.50 -41.48 -24.22
C SER A 4 -24.08 -41.23 -23.73
N GLY A 5 -23.13 -41.29 -24.65
CA GLY A 5 -21.73 -40.92 -24.43
C GLY A 5 -21.58 -39.43 -24.21
N VAL A 6 -20.97 -39.08 -23.07
CA VAL A 6 -20.47 -37.73 -22.78
C VAL A 6 -19.25 -37.51 -23.68
N THR A 7 -19.40 -36.70 -24.71
CA THR A 7 -18.28 -36.17 -25.47
C THR A 7 -17.79 -34.90 -24.77
N PRO A 8 -16.51 -34.80 -24.36
CA PRO A 8 -15.98 -33.57 -23.81
C PRO A 8 -15.94 -32.50 -24.90
N SER A 9 -16.48 -31.31 -24.60
CA SER A 9 -16.45 -30.16 -25.50
C SER A 9 -15.02 -29.73 -25.78
N LEU A 10 -14.75 -29.35 -27.04
CA LEU A 10 -13.44 -28.94 -27.55
C LEU A 10 -12.79 -27.82 -26.73
N ASP A 11 -13.58 -26.98 -26.06
CA ASP A 11 -13.08 -25.83 -25.28
C ASP A 11 -12.29 -26.25 -24.03
N HIS A 12 -12.62 -27.38 -23.41
CA HIS A 12 -11.84 -27.92 -22.27
C HIS A 12 -10.49 -28.51 -22.70
N ILE A 13 -10.39 -28.99 -23.94
CA ILE A 13 -9.15 -29.54 -24.50
C ILE A 13 -8.18 -28.42 -24.86
N VAL A 14 -8.69 -27.28 -25.37
CA VAL A 14 -7.88 -26.10 -25.71
C VAL A 14 -7.37 -25.37 -24.45
N GLY A 15 -8.19 -25.30 -23.38
CA GLY A 15 -7.76 -24.76 -22.09
C GLY A 15 -6.72 -25.63 -21.36
N GLY A 16 -6.87 -26.96 -21.40
CA GLY A 16 -5.89 -27.88 -20.82
C GLY A 16 -4.56 -27.92 -21.59
N ALA A 17 -4.62 -27.86 -22.93
CA ALA A 17 -3.44 -27.84 -23.78
C ALA A 17 -2.61 -26.55 -23.62
N SER A 18 -3.25 -25.40 -23.40
CA SER A 18 -2.55 -24.12 -23.23
C SER A 18 -1.83 -24.01 -21.89
N VAL A 19 -2.42 -24.53 -20.79
CA VAL A 19 -1.74 -24.61 -19.48
C VAL A 19 -0.60 -25.63 -19.52
N ALA A 20 -0.81 -26.80 -20.12
CA ALA A 20 0.24 -27.80 -20.29
C ALA A 20 1.39 -27.29 -21.18
N PHE A 21 1.09 -26.50 -22.21
CA PHE A 21 2.08 -25.87 -23.08
C PHE A 21 2.88 -24.78 -22.34
N LEU A 22 2.23 -23.97 -21.51
CA LEU A 22 2.93 -23.00 -20.65
C LEU A 22 3.87 -23.70 -19.66
N ILE A 23 3.41 -24.75 -18.98
CA ILE A 23 4.23 -25.54 -18.05
C ILE A 23 5.41 -26.20 -18.79
N ALA A 24 5.17 -26.79 -19.96
CA ALA A 24 6.20 -27.40 -20.79
C ALA A 24 7.22 -26.37 -21.30
N ILE A 25 6.79 -25.15 -21.65
CA ILE A 25 7.70 -24.05 -22.02
C ILE A 25 8.54 -23.62 -20.82
N THR A 26 7.96 -23.44 -19.63
CA THR A 26 8.75 -23.11 -18.44
C THR A 26 9.74 -24.21 -18.09
N ALA A 27 9.35 -25.48 -18.18
CA ALA A 27 10.25 -26.61 -17.94
C ALA A 27 11.35 -26.70 -19.01
N LEU A 28 11.06 -26.39 -20.27
CA LEU A 28 12.03 -26.34 -21.35
C LEU A 28 13.00 -25.17 -21.18
N ILE A 29 12.52 -24.00 -20.73
CA ILE A 29 13.34 -22.84 -20.41
C ILE A 29 14.24 -23.14 -19.20
N GLU A 30 13.72 -23.78 -18.16
CA GLU A 30 14.52 -24.22 -17.00
C GLU A 30 15.56 -25.27 -17.40
N TYR A 31 15.18 -26.27 -18.20
CA TYR A 31 16.09 -27.30 -18.69
C TYR A 31 17.19 -26.73 -19.58
N THR A 32 16.84 -25.83 -20.51
CA THR A 32 17.83 -25.16 -21.38
C THR A 32 18.70 -24.18 -20.60
N ALA A 33 18.14 -23.45 -19.63
CA ALA A 33 18.90 -22.63 -18.69
C ALA A 33 19.92 -23.46 -17.89
N GLN A 34 19.52 -24.62 -17.38
CA GLN A 34 20.35 -25.50 -16.58
C GLN A 34 21.42 -26.20 -17.42
N SER A 35 21.07 -26.62 -18.64
CA SER A 35 22.01 -27.17 -19.63
C SER A 35 23.07 -26.15 -20.09
N LEU A 36 22.70 -24.87 -20.18
CA LEU A 36 23.63 -23.78 -20.51
C LEU A 36 24.48 -23.34 -19.31
N TYR A 37 23.98 -23.51 -18.08
CA TYR A 37 24.70 -23.21 -16.84
C TYR A 37 25.97 -24.07 -16.65
N ASP A 38 25.95 -25.32 -17.10
CA ASP A 38 27.12 -26.23 -17.05
C ASP A 38 28.26 -25.85 -18.01
N ARG A 39 28.00 -24.99 -19.00
CA ARG A 39 29.03 -24.47 -19.90
C ARG A 39 29.55 -23.13 -19.37
N LYS A 40 30.66 -23.17 -18.61
CA LYS A 40 31.39 -22.02 -18.01
C LYS A 40 31.52 -20.76 -18.91
N ILE A 41 31.53 -20.93 -20.23
CA ILE A 41 31.70 -19.87 -21.25
C ILE A 41 30.50 -18.92 -21.31
N PHE A 42 29.29 -19.37 -20.99
CA PHE A 42 28.09 -18.52 -21.01
C PHE A 42 27.69 -17.98 -19.64
N SER A 43 28.40 -18.35 -18.57
CA SER A 43 28.07 -17.93 -17.21
C SER A 43 27.92 -16.40 -17.03
N PRO A 44 28.77 -15.51 -17.60
CA PRO A 44 28.58 -14.07 -17.38
C PRO A 44 27.42 -13.49 -18.20
N LEU A 45 27.22 -13.94 -19.45
CA LEU A 45 26.12 -13.50 -20.31
C LEU A 45 24.77 -14.02 -19.83
N PHE A 46 24.73 -15.28 -19.40
CA PHE A 46 23.54 -15.91 -18.82
C PHE A 46 23.21 -15.31 -17.45
N LYS A 47 24.20 -15.03 -16.59
CA LYS A 47 23.98 -14.27 -15.35
C LYS A 47 23.44 -12.87 -15.64
N ARG A 48 23.97 -12.15 -16.64
CA ARG A 48 23.41 -10.85 -17.06
C ARG A 48 21.98 -10.94 -17.57
N ALA A 49 21.66 -11.95 -18.40
CA ALA A 49 20.31 -12.15 -18.92
C ALA A 49 19.32 -12.55 -17.80
N LEU A 50 19.73 -13.46 -16.92
CA LEU A 50 18.95 -13.89 -15.76
C LEU A 50 18.76 -12.73 -14.76
N ARG A 51 19.79 -11.91 -14.52
CA ARG A 51 19.70 -10.65 -13.76
C ARG A 51 18.71 -9.71 -14.41
N GLY A 52 18.79 -9.49 -15.73
CA GLY A 52 17.85 -8.65 -16.46
C GLY A 52 16.40 -9.14 -16.36
N TYR A 53 16.18 -10.45 -16.47
CA TYR A 53 14.87 -11.07 -16.31
C TYR A 53 14.34 -10.98 -14.87
N LYS A 54 15.17 -11.27 -13.87
CA LYS A 54 14.84 -11.13 -12.45
C LYS A 54 14.55 -9.67 -12.12
N ALA A 55 15.39 -8.74 -12.55
CA ALA A 55 15.20 -7.30 -12.40
C ALA A 55 13.85 -6.84 -13.00
N TRP A 56 13.55 -7.29 -14.22
CA TRP A 56 12.28 -6.99 -14.87
C TRP A 56 11.08 -7.59 -14.11
N ARG A 57 11.22 -8.81 -13.58
CA ARG A 57 10.18 -9.47 -12.76
C ARG A 57 9.98 -8.76 -11.43
N THR A 58 11.06 -8.43 -10.72
CA THR A 58 11.02 -7.74 -9.42
C THR A 58 10.49 -6.31 -9.56
N LYS A 59 10.83 -5.59 -10.65
CA LYS A 59 10.22 -4.29 -10.98
C LYS A 59 8.70 -4.35 -11.09
N LYS A 60 8.13 -5.50 -11.46
CA LYS A 60 6.69 -5.74 -11.61
C LYS A 60 6.03 -6.36 -10.39
N ASN A 61 6.81 -6.81 -9.41
CA ASN A 61 6.24 -7.28 -8.15
C ASN A 61 5.66 -6.09 -7.40
N LYS A 62 4.42 -6.26 -6.95
CA LYS A 62 3.67 -5.23 -6.24
C LYS A 62 3.95 -5.33 -4.76
N ILE A 63 4.27 -4.20 -4.16
CA ILE A 63 4.41 -4.04 -2.73
C ILE A 63 3.10 -3.47 -2.20
N ARG A 64 2.59 -4.07 -1.12
CA ARG A 64 1.51 -3.47 -0.32
C ARG A 64 2.10 -2.66 0.81
N SER A 65 1.57 -1.47 1.02
CA SER A 65 1.96 -0.61 2.14
C SER A 65 0.75 0.15 2.62
N ASP A 66 0.78 0.50 3.89
CA ASP A 66 -0.27 1.26 4.55
C ASP A 66 0.26 2.64 4.92
N TYR A 67 -0.57 3.66 4.83
CA TYR A 67 -0.30 4.97 5.39
C TYR A 67 -1.32 5.28 6.47
N GLU A 68 -0.84 5.60 7.67
CA GLU A 68 -1.68 5.79 8.84
C GLU A 68 -1.45 7.15 9.49
N PHE A 69 -2.55 7.77 9.92
CA PHE A 69 -2.53 8.89 10.87
C PHE A 69 -3.81 8.89 11.70
N SER A 70 -3.79 9.60 12.83
CA SER A 70 -4.95 9.74 13.71
C SER A 70 -5.30 11.21 13.92
N VAL A 71 -6.60 11.49 13.97
CA VAL A 71 -7.17 12.80 14.26
C VAL A 71 -7.84 12.75 15.62
N TYR A 72 -7.41 13.59 16.56
CA TYR A 72 -8.00 13.70 17.89
C TYR A 72 -8.89 14.94 17.95
N LEU A 73 -10.11 14.76 18.46
CA LEU A 73 -11.13 15.81 18.49
C LEU A 73 -11.18 16.52 19.84
N GLU A 74 -11.36 17.84 19.81
CA GLU A 74 -11.57 18.67 21.00
C GLU A 74 -13.02 18.51 21.49
N SER A 75 -13.98 18.90 20.64
CA SER A 75 -15.38 18.50 20.82
C SER A 75 -15.61 17.11 20.24
N GLY A 76 -16.04 16.18 21.11
CA GLY A 76 -16.35 14.82 20.66
C GLY A 76 -17.51 14.82 19.66
N LEU A 77 -17.45 13.93 18.67
CA LEU A 77 -18.51 13.77 17.67
C LEU A 77 -19.57 12.78 18.20
N ASP A 78 -20.85 13.07 17.95
CA ASP A 78 -21.93 12.13 18.24
C ASP A 78 -21.86 10.94 17.25
N GLU A 79 -22.07 9.72 17.75
CA GLU A 79 -22.05 8.52 16.92
C GLU A 79 -23.05 8.62 15.76
N SER A 80 -24.19 9.30 15.99
CA SER A 80 -25.22 9.54 14.96
C SER A 80 -24.71 10.33 13.74
N GLN A 81 -23.65 11.13 13.91
CA GLN A 81 -23.10 12.01 12.89
C GLN A 81 -21.97 11.36 12.08
N THR A 82 -21.48 10.18 12.51
CA THR A 82 -20.34 9.47 11.92
C THR A 82 -20.46 9.29 10.41
N ASN A 83 -21.61 8.81 9.94
CA ASN A 83 -21.84 8.56 8.52
C ASN A 83 -21.81 9.85 7.69
N SER A 84 -22.49 10.89 8.17
CA SER A 84 -22.56 12.16 7.45
C SER A 84 -21.20 12.86 7.41
N ILE A 85 -20.42 12.79 8.50
CA ILE A 85 -19.06 13.33 8.53
C ILE A 85 -18.15 12.57 7.56
N ALA A 86 -18.21 11.24 7.52
CA ALA A 86 -17.42 10.46 6.59
C ALA A 86 -17.74 10.83 5.13
N GLU A 87 -19.03 10.96 4.78
CA GLU A 87 -19.47 11.39 3.45
C GLU A 87 -18.98 12.81 3.12
N GLN A 88 -19.05 13.75 4.08
CA GLN A 88 -18.54 15.11 3.90
C GLN A 88 -17.02 15.14 3.69
N ILE A 89 -16.26 14.30 4.40
CA ILE A 89 -14.81 14.16 4.19
C ILE A 89 -14.54 13.70 2.75
N LEU A 90 -15.22 12.65 2.28
CA LEU A 90 -15.02 12.14 0.92
C LEU A 90 -15.46 13.15 -0.16
N ASP A 91 -16.55 13.88 0.07
CA ASP A 91 -17.02 14.93 -0.86
C ASP A 91 -16.03 16.09 -0.94
N LEU A 92 -15.47 16.53 0.20
CA LEU A 92 -14.47 17.59 0.23
C LEU A 92 -13.16 17.14 -0.45
N VAL A 93 -12.71 15.91 -0.18
CA VAL A 93 -11.55 15.32 -0.88
C VAL A 93 -11.79 15.26 -2.39
N SER A 94 -12.98 14.84 -2.82
CA SER A 94 -13.37 14.82 -4.23
C SER A 94 -13.27 16.21 -4.87
N LYS A 95 -13.84 17.24 -4.22
CA LYS A 95 -13.78 18.63 -4.68
C LYS A 95 -12.35 19.15 -4.77
N GLU A 96 -11.52 18.88 -3.77
CA GLU A 96 -10.13 19.32 -3.75
C GLU A 96 -9.23 18.61 -4.75
N SER A 97 -9.60 17.39 -5.16
CA SER A 97 -8.85 16.60 -6.13
C SER A 97 -9.09 16.99 -7.59
N GLU A 98 -9.97 17.96 -7.86
CA GLU A 98 -10.30 18.45 -9.21
C GLU A 98 -10.71 17.34 -10.21
N GLY A 99 -11.33 16.26 -9.72
CA GLY A 99 -11.79 15.14 -10.54
C GLY A 99 -10.81 13.97 -10.64
N ASP A 100 -9.67 14.03 -9.95
CA ASP A 100 -8.73 12.90 -9.85
C ASP A 100 -9.20 11.81 -8.86
N PHE A 101 -10.32 11.99 -8.18
CA PHE A 101 -10.85 11.10 -7.14
C PHE A 101 -12.20 10.51 -7.54
N GLU A 102 -12.31 9.18 -7.48
CA GLU A 102 -13.54 8.44 -7.73
C GLU A 102 -13.72 7.35 -6.67
N VAL A 103 -14.87 7.34 -5.99
CA VAL A 103 -15.22 6.28 -5.03
C VAL A 103 -15.88 5.13 -5.79
N GLU A 104 -15.22 3.97 -5.84
CA GLU A 104 -15.76 2.77 -6.48
C GLU A 104 -16.75 2.04 -5.57
N GLN A 105 -16.43 1.97 -4.27
CA GLN A 105 -17.22 1.21 -3.31
C GLN A 105 -17.06 1.77 -1.90
N ASN A 106 -18.16 1.82 -1.15
CA ASN A 106 -18.18 2.13 0.29
C ASN A 106 -18.78 0.95 1.06
N MET A 107 -18.13 0.55 2.13
CA MET A 107 -18.55 -0.52 3.02
C MET A 107 -18.42 -0.07 4.47
N TRP A 108 -19.55 -0.06 5.18
CA TRP A 108 -19.56 0.20 6.61
C TRP A 108 -19.46 -1.09 7.40
N SER A 109 -18.76 -1.04 8.54
CA SER A 109 -18.78 -2.11 9.53
C SER A 109 -20.16 -2.23 10.18
N ASN A 110 -20.46 -3.41 10.73
CA ASN A 110 -21.74 -3.69 11.38
C ASN A 110 -22.04 -2.79 12.59
N ASP A 111 -21.00 -2.24 13.23
CA ASP A 111 -21.11 -1.31 14.35
C ASP A 111 -21.21 0.17 13.91
N GLY A 112 -21.15 0.45 12.61
CA GLY A 112 -21.21 1.81 12.04
C GLY A 112 -19.98 2.68 12.36
N ARG A 113 -18.91 2.11 12.90
CA ARG A 113 -17.73 2.85 13.36
C ARG A 113 -16.54 2.80 12.42
N LYS A 114 -16.61 1.97 11.37
CA LYS A 114 -15.56 1.89 10.36
C LYS A 114 -16.16 2.00 8.97
N LEU A 115 -15.71 2.99 8.21
CA LEU A 115 -15.93 3.06 6.78
C LEU A 115 -14.69 2.51 6.07
N SER A 116 -14.89 1.58 5.15
CA SER A 116 -13.89 1.14 4.17
C SER A 116 -14.34 1.59 2.78
N SER A 117 -13.50 2.35 2.10
CA SER A 117 -13.77 2.95 0.79
C SER A 117 -12.69 2.56 -0.20
N ARG A 118 -13.11 1.98 -1.32
CA ARG A 118 -12.24 1.69 -2.46
C ARG A 118 -12.24 2.89 -3.40
N ILE A 119 -11.07 3.48 -3.59
CA ILE A 119 -10.91 4.80 -4.21
C ILE A 119 -9.94 4.72 -5.37
N LYS A 120 -10.41 5.12 -6.55
CA LYS A 120 -9.56 5.30 -7.71
C LYS A 120 -9.03 6.74 -7.72
N TYR A 121 -7.71 6.88 -7.75
CA TYR A 121 -7.03 8.17 -7.75
C TYR A 121 -6.14 8.31 -8.99
N ARG A 122 -6.16 9.45 -9.69
CA ARG A 122 -5.26 9.80 -10.82
C ARG A 122 -5.09 8.70 -11.89
N ASN A 123 -6.17 8.01 -12.24
CA ASN A 123 -6.16 6.89 -13.20
C ASN A 123 -5.18 5.74 -12.85
N ARG A 124 -4.84 5.55 -11.58
CA ARG A 124 -4.08 4.37 -11.16
C ARG A 124 -4.89 3.11 -11.50
N GLN A 125 -4.18 2.07 -11.96
CA GLN A 125 -4.80 0.76 -12.26
C GLN A 125 -5.28 0.06 -10.98
N GLU A 126 -4.64 0.35 -9.85
CA GLU A 126 -5.03 -0.20 -8.56
C GLU A 126 -5.56 0.91 -7.67
N PRO A 127 -6.77 0.73 -7.12
CA PRO A 127 -7.36 1.71 -6.22
C PRO A 127 -6.65 1.68 -4.86
N TYR A 128 -6.77 2.79 -4.15
CA TYR A 128 -6.49 2.86 -2.72
C TYR A 128 -7.65 2.27 -1.94
N GLU A 129 -7.34 1.60 -0.84
CA GLU A 129 -8.35 1.16 0.14
C GLU A 129 -8.22 2.10 1.36
N LEU A 130 -9.12 3.07 1.46
CA LEU A 130 -9.20 4.01 2.56
C LEU A 130 -10.07 3.43 3.68
N ALA A 131 -9.59 3.43 4.91
CA ALA A 131 -10.37 3.13 6.08
C ALA A 131 -10.43 4.33 7.03
N LEU A 132 -11.64 4.75 7.40
CA LEU A 132 -11.90 5.71 8.47
C LEU A 132 -12.47 4.95 9.67
N ASN A 133 -11.73 4.93 10.78
CA ASN A 133 -12.09 4.23 12.00
C ASN A 133 -12.41 5.23 13.12
N PHE A 134 -13.68 5.32 13.49
CA PHE A 134 -14.22 6.23 14.50
C PHE A 134 -14.13 5.58 15.88
N ILE A 135 -13.22 6.08 16.71
CA ILE A 135 -12.88 5.50 18.01
C ILE A 135 -13.59 6.29 19.12
N SER A 136 -14.52 5.61 19.77
CA SER A 136 -15.23 6.10 20.95
C SER A 136 -14.35 6.04 22.20
N SER A 137 -14.46 7.03 23.08
CA SER A 137 -13.91 6.96 24.43
C SER A 137 -15.03 7.20 25.45
N PRO A 138 -15.20 6.32 26.46
CA PRO A 138 -16.22 6.54 27.48
C PRO A 138 -15.86 7.77 28.31
N THR A 139 -16.68 8.82 28.25
CA THR A 139 -16.58 9.93 29.19
C THR A 139 -17.37 9.63 30.45
N THR A 140 -16.69 9.21 31.51
CA THR A 140 -17.25 9.24 32.87
C THR A 140 -17.21 10.67 33.38
N LYS A 141 -18.28 11.44 33.17
CA LYS A 141 -18.57 12.58 34.05
C LYS A 141 -19.24 12.02 35.30
N GLU A 142 -18.63 12.23 36.46
CA GLU A 142 -19.22 11.86 37.75
C GLU A 142 -20.62 12.50 37.87
N GLY A 143 -21.66 11.67 37.86
CA GLY A 143 -23.05 12.10 38.11
C GLY A 143 -24.07 11.85 37.00
N ASP A 144 -23.65 11.53 35.77
CA ASP A 144 -24.59 11.22 34.68
C ASP A 144 -24.83 9.71 34.55
N THR A 145 -26.09 9.28 34.77
CA THR A 145 -26.57 7.91 34.57
C THR A 145 -26.75 7.53 33.09
N HIS A 146 -26.52 8.47 32.16
CA HIS A 146 -26.52 8.23 30.73
C HIS A 146 -25.09 8.29 30.20
N GLN A 147 -24.50 7.13 29.90
CA GLN A 147 -23.24 7.05 29.17
C GLN A 147 -23.45 7.56 27.75
N ASN A 148 -23.25 8.86 27.52
CA ASN A 148 -23.16 9.39 26.17
C ASN A 148 -21.79 9.01 25.61
N THR A 149 -21.77 8.08 24.66
CA THR A 149 -20.55 7.62 24.01
C THR A 149 -20.23 8.57 22.87
N GLN A 150 -19.13 9.32 22.98
CA GLN A 150 -18.69 10.25 21.94
C GLN A 150 -17.45 9.72 21.25
N ILE A 151 -17.38 9.93 19.94
CA ILE A 151 -16.17 9.69 19.17
C ILE A 151 -15.15 10.77 19.52
N ARG A 152 -13.96 10.34 19.95
CA ARG A 152 -12.87 11.24 20.38
C ARG A 152 -11.69 11.24 19.42
N SER A 153 -11.60 10.22 18.57
CA SER A 153 -10.57 10.18 17.54
C SER A 153 -11.03 9.42 16.30
N ILE A 154 -10.44 9.77 15.17
CA ILE A 154 -10.62 9.10 13.90
C ILE A 154 -9.25 8.58 13.45
N GLY A 155 -9.11 7.26 13.34
CA GLY A 155 -7.95 6.64 12.70
C GLY A 155 -8.17 6.58 11.20
N VAL A 156 -7.18 7.03 10.43
CA VAL A 156 -7.20 7.01 8.97
C VAL A 156 -6.10 6.06 8.50
N THR A 157 -6.47 5.06 7.71
CA THR A 157 -5.54 4.12 7.08
C THR A 157 -5.76 4.15 5.57
N ILE A 158 -4.70 4.25 4.78
CA ILE A 158 -4.72 4.19 3.32
C ILE A 158 -3.84 3.01 2.91
N GLU A 159 -4.44 1.88 2.57
CA GLU A 159 -3.71 0.75 1.96
C GLU A 159 -3.54 1.05 0.47
N PHE A 160 -2.32 0.89 -0.02
CA PHE A 160 -1.97 1.08 -1.41
C PHE A 160 -0.96 0.06 -1.90
N SER A 161 -1.06 -0.25 -3.19
CA SER A 161 -0.11 -1.11 -3.89
C SER A 161 0.66 -0.33 -4.95
N TYR A 162 1.93 -0.70 -5.12
CA TYR A 162 2.80 -0.10 -6.12
C TYR A 162 3.85 -1.09 -6.65
N GLU A 163 4.23 -0.89 -7.90
CA GLU A 163 5.39 -1.53 -8.51
C GLU A 163 6.66 -0.82 -8.03
N PHE A 164 7.73 -1.56 -7.74
CA PHE A 164 9.03 -0.98 -7.31
C PHE A 164 9.50 0.13 -8.25
N GLY A 165 9.34 -0.04 -9.57
CA GLY A 165 9.74 0.95 -10.55
C GLY A 165 8.97 2.27 -10.50
N LYS A 166 7.80 2.28 -9.84
CA LYS A 166 6.91 3.44 -9.68
C LYS A 166 6.79 3.90 -8.22
N LEU A 167 7.67 3.42 -7.34
CA LEU A 167 7.61 3.70 -5.91
C LEU A 167 7.59 5.20 -5.62
N ARG A 168 8.52 5.97 -6.19
CA ARG A 168 8.59 7.42 -6.00
C ARG A 168 7.27 8.12 -6.34
N ASP A 169 6.77 7.89 -7.55
CA ASP A 169 5.52 8.51 -8.02
C ASP A 169 4.33 8.09 -7.14
N SER A 170 4.31 6.81 -6.73
CA SER A 170 3.27 6.27 -5.86
C SER A 170 3.28 6.90 -4.47
N ILE A 171 4.45 7.18 -3.90
CA ILE A 171 4.59 7.90 -2.63
C ILE A 171 4.15 9.36 -2.78
N ILE A 172 4.51 10.03 -3.88
CA ILE A 172 4.07 11.41 -4.13
C ILE A 172 2.55 11.47 -4.23
N ASP A 173 1.93 10.61 -5.04
CA ASP A 173 0.48 10.54 -5.19
C ASP A 173 -0.22 10.24 -3.87
N LEU A 174 0.31 9.28 -3.09
CA LEU A 174 -0.19 8.95 -1.75
C LEU A 174 -0.12 10.16 -0.82
N MET A 175 1.00 10.88 -0.78
CA MET A 175 1.18 12.03 0.10
C MET A 175 0.26 13.19 -0.29
N ILE A 176 0.06 13.42 -1.59
CA ILE A 176 -0.93 14.40 -2.07
C ILE A 176 -2.33 13.97 -1.64
N PHE A 177 -2.70 12.71 -1.89
CA PHE A 177 -4.00 12.17 -1.51
C PHE A 177 -4.26 12.27 0.01
N ALA A 178 -3.30 11.84 0.82
CA ALA A 178 -3.33 11.97 2.28
C ALA A 178 -3.47 13.42 2.73
N SER A 179 -2.81 14.37 2.05
CA SER A 179 -2.91 15.79 2.38
C SER A 179 -4.32 16.36 2.17
N HIS A 180 -5.06 15.87 1.16
CA HIS A 180 -6.46 16.23 0.95
C HIS A 180 -7.34 15.71 2.08
N ILE A 181 -7.14 14.46 2.52
CA ILE A 181 -7.89 13.90 3.65
C ILE A 181 -7.58 14.68 4.93
N GLN A 182 -6.31 14.99 5.19
CA GLN A 182 -5.91 15.78 6.36
C GLN A 182 -6.54 17.18 6.34
N ARG A 183 -6.61 17.84 5.17
CA ARG A 183 -7.27 19.14 5.02
C ARG A 183 -8.76 19.04 5.28
N ALA A 184 -9.42 18.04 4.69
CA ALA A 184 -10.85 17.80 4.89
C ALA A 184 -11.19 17.54 6.37
N CYS A 185 -10.38 16.74 7.06
CA CYS A 185 -10.52 16.52 8.50
C CYS A 185 -10.36 17.81 9.31
N ARG A 186 -9.38 18.66 8.97
CA ARG A 186 -9.17 19.94 9.70
C ARG A 186 -10.29 20.95 9.46
N GLU A 187 -10.91 20.93 8.30
CA GLU A 187 -11.99 21.85 7.96
C GLU A 187 -13.32 21.43 8.59
N LEU A 188 -13.62 20.13 8.57
CA LEU A 188 -14.91 19.60 9.03
C LEU A 188 -14.94 19.28 10.53
N LEU A 189 -13.78 19.05 11.14
CA LEU A 189 -13.69 18.56 12.52
C LEU A 189 -12.97 19.56 13.41
N ASP A 190 -13.51 19.74 14.61
CA ASP A 190 -12.89 20.50 15.69
C ASP A 190 -11.69 19.72 16.26
N THR A 191 -10.59 19.80 15.54
CA THR A 191 -9.40 18.97 15.71
C THR A 191 -8.52 19.55 16.83
N ARG A 192 -8.33 18.79 17.91
CA ARG A 192 -7.37 19.09 18.98
C ARG A 192 -5.94 18.88 18.49
N ASN A 193 -5.70 17.71 17.89
CA ASN A 193 -4.37 17.32 17.41
C ASN A 193 -4.50 16.31 16.27
N MET A 194 -3.50 16.25 15.40
CA MET A 194 -3.39 15.25 14.33
C MET A 194 -1.99 14.66 14.39
N THR A 195 -1.88 13.34 14.40
CA THR A 195 -0.56 12.69 14.39
C THR A 195 0.13 12.90 13.07
N GLU A 196 1.46 12.82 13.09
CA GLU A 196 2.24 12.68 11.87
C GLU A 196 1.86 11.39 11.13
N GLY A 197 1.97 11.42 9.81
CA GLY A 197 1.73 10.28 8.95
C GLY A 197 2.84 9.25 9.07
N ARG A 198 2.45 7.97 9.06
CA ARG A 198 3.38 6.84 9.13
C ARG A 198 3.13 5.92 7.96
N ILE A 199 4.19 5.50 7.28
CA ILE A 199 4.12 4.48 6.23
C ILE A 199 4.54 3.15 6.85
N ILE A 200 3.65 2.17 6.79
CA ILE A 200 3.89 0.81 7.25
C ILE A 200 4.08 -0.06 6.01
N ILE A 201 5.23 -0.71 5.95
CA ILE A 201 5.64 -1.56 4.84
C ILE A 201 5.65 -2.99 5.35
N SER A 202 4.74 -3.82 4.83
CA SER A 202 4.69 -5.24 5.17
C SER A 202 5.71 -6.03 4.33
N PRO A 203 6.46 -6.99 4.90
CA PRO A 203 7.44 -7.77 4.15
C PRO A 203 6.76 -8.51 2.99
N ILE A 204 7.47 -8.57 1.86
CA ILE A 204 7.05 -9.40 0.73
C ILE A 204 7.37 -10.81 1.18
N ASP A 205 6.33 -11.61 1.35
CA ASP A 205 6.45 -13.00 1.73
C ASP A 205 7.01 -13.79 0.52
N GLN A 206 8.32 -13.66 0.24
CA GLN A 206 9.07 -14.46 -0.73
C GLN A 206 10.56 -14.09 -0.83
N ASN A 207 11.42 -15.11 -0.61
CA ASN A 207 12.81 -15.32 -1.06
C ASN A 207 13.33 -14.47 -2.25
N LEU A 208 13.54 -13.16 -2.08
CA LEU A 208 14.05 -12.29 -3.14
C LEU A 208 15.43 -11.76 -2.73
N THR A 209 16.49 -12.39 -3.22
CA THR A 209 17.85 -11.87 -3.09
C THR A 209 18.08 -10.77 -4.12
N LEU A 210 18.25 -9.55 -3.61
CA LEU A 210 18.40 -8.30 -4.35
C LEU A 210 19.85 -7.82 -4.42
N ASP A 211 20.77 -8.69 -4.00
CA ASP A 211 22.23 -8.53 -3.98
C ASP A 211 22.83 -8.04 -5.32
N ASP A 212 22.20 -8.36 -6.45
CA ASP A 212 22.70 -8.01 -7.78
C ASP A 212 22.36 -6.57 -8.23
N TRP A 213 21.42 -5.86 -7.59
CA TRP A 213 21.07 -4.46 -7.97
C TRP A 213 21.92 -3.41 -7.24
N ILE A 214 22.45 -3.78 -6.07
CA ILE A 214 23.38 -2.96 -5.28
C ILE A 214 24.74 -2.90 -5.98
N GLU A 215 25.11 -3.95 -6.72
CA GLU A 215 26.38 -4.10 -7.43
C GLU A 215 26.57 -3.09 -8.59
N ASP A 216 25.48 -2.47 -9.10
CA ASP A 216 25.50 -1.53 -10.24
C ASP A 216 25.61 -0.04 -9.84
N GLY A 217 25.81 0.29 -8.56
CA GLY A 217 26.42 1.57 -8.16
C GLY A 217 25.55 2.84 -8.19
N GLU A 218 24.25 2.77 -7.93
CA GLU A 218 23.39 3.97 -7.70
C GLU A 218 23.00 4.20 -6.22
N PHE A 219 23.58 3.46 -5.27
CA PHE A 219 23.15 3.54 -3.87
C PHE A 219 24.33 3.74 -2.93
N GLU A 220 24.55 4.99 -2.51
CA GLU A 220 25.43 5.27 -1.39
C GLU A 220 24.80 4.71 -0.11
N THR A 221 25.36 3.56 0.30
CA THR A 221 25.07 2.85 1.54
C THR A 221 25.66 3.60 2.72
N GLU A 222 24.97 4.64 3.17
CA GLU A 222 25.04 5.02 4.57
C GLU A 222 23.63 5.29 5.09
N LEU A 223 23.50 5.27 6.42
CA LEU A 223 22.43 5.80 7.25
C LEU A 223 21.59 4.74 7.97
N VAL A 224 22.03 4.47 9.20
CA VAL A 224 21.21 4.69 10.39
C VAL A 224 20.91 6.20 10.47
N LEU A 225 19.65 6.64 10.47
CA LEU A 225 19.29 8.04 10.76
C LEU A 225 17.95 8.16 11.43
N SER A 226 17.98 8.44 12.73
CA SER A 226 17.25 9.59 13.23
C SER A 226 17.82 10.85 12.56
N SER A 227 16.97 11.78 12.08
CA SER A 227 17.49 13.12 11.71
C SER A 227 18.17 13.76 12.93
N GLU A 228 19.08 14.72 12.75
CA GLU A 228 19.66 15.49 13.87
C GLU A 228 18.58 16.12 14.77
N ASP A 229 17.37 16.29 14.24
CA ASP A 229 16.20 16.84 14.93
C ASP A 229 15.34 15.77 15.64
N GLY A 230 15.63 14.48 15.43
CA GLY A 230 14.91 13.34 16.02
C GLY A 230 13.49 13.10 15.51
N ARG A 231 13.10 13.73 14.39
CA ARG A 231 11.70 13.78 13.93
C ARG A 231 11.33 12.75 12.87
N SER A 232 12.30 12.25 12.10
CA SER A 232 12.11 11.10 11.21
C SER A 232 12.67 9.86 11.92
N SER A 233 11.86 8.81 12.03
CA SER A 233 12.29 7.54 12.62
C SER A 233 11.90 6.37 11.73
N ILE A 234 12.75 5.35 11.73
CA ILE A 234 12.50 4.07 11.07
C ILE A 234 12.52 3.01 12.15
N GLU A 235 11.39 2.33 12.34
CA GLU A 235 11.29 1.18 13.24
C GLU A 235 11.19 -0.08 12.40
N ILE A 236 12.21 -0.95 12.52
CA ILE A 236 12.27 -2.21 11.79
C ILE A 236 11.84 -3.33 12.74
N HIS A 237 10.78 -4.04 12.37
CA HIS A 237 10.31 -5.24 13.04
C HIS A 237 10.50 -6.46 12.13
N SER A 238 10.40 -7.67 12.70
CA SER A 238 10.51 -8.93 11.95
C SER A 238 9.45 -9.09 10.86
N ASP A 239 8.31 -8.42 11.02
CA ASP A 239 7.10 -8.56 10.23
C ASP A 239 6.63 -7.25 9.58
N ARG A 240 7.36 -6.14 9.75
CA ARG A 240 7.06 -4.84 9.11
C ARG A 240 8.18 -3.81 9.31
N ALA A 241 8.26 -2.83 8.43
CA ALA A 241 8.99 -1.58 8.68
C ALA A 241 8.00 -0.42 8.82
N ILE A 242 8.22 0.43 9.82
CA ILE A 242 7.43 1.63 10.06
C ILE A 242 8.33 2.83 9.81
N ILE A 243 7.96 3.64 8.82
CA ILE A 243 8.63 4.89 8.48
C ILE A 243 7.77 6.03 8.98
N SER A 244 8.24 6.75 9.99
CA SER A 244 7.64 7.99 10.46
C SER A 244 8.35 9.16 9.80
N SER A 245 7.62 9.97 9.03
CA SER A 245 8.14 11.19 8.43
C SER A 245 7.44 12.40 9.06
N PRO A 246 8.20 13.40 9.54
CA PRO A 246 7.64 14.64 10.06
C PRO A 246 7.19 15.58 8.93
N HIS A 247 7.59 15.28 7.69
CA HIS A 247 7.19 16.05 6.53
C HIS A 247 5.82 15.61 6.07
N THR A 248 4.82 16.39 6.49
CA THR A 248 3.43 16.32 5.99
C THR A 248 3.29 16.88 4.57
N ILE A 249 4.29 17.64 4.10
CA ILE A 249 4.27 18.26 2.78
C ILE A 249 4.91 17.29 1.77
N PRO A 250 4.23 16.97 0.65
CA PRO A 250 4.81 16.16 -0.41
C PRO A 250 5.97 16.92 -1.04
N ASP A 251 7.20 16.60 -0.65
CA ASP A 251 8.40 17.04 -1.33
C ASP A 251 9.15 15.85 -1.94
N GLY A 252 9.85 16.10 -3.05
CA GLY A 252 10.61 15.06 -3.74
C GLY A 252 11.68 14.44 -2.84
N LYS A 253 12.15 15.16 -1.82
CA LYS A 253 13.16 14.68 -0.87
C LYS A 253 12.60 13.62 0.08
N THR A 254 11.41 13.82 0.63
CA THR A 254 10.72 12.83 1.47
C THR A 254 10.39 11.58 0.67
N ALA A 255 9.94 11.73 -0.59
CA ALA A 255 9.70 10.61 -1.48
C ALA A 255 10.98 9.80 -1.78
N GLU A 256 12.11 10.48 -2.06
CA GLU A 256 13.41 9.80 -2.26
C GLU A 256 13.95 9.18 -0.97
N TYR A 257 13.71 9.80 0.19
CA TYR A 257 14.05 9.23 1.49
C TYR A 257 13.28 7.93 1.76
N ILE A 258 11.96 7.96 1.64
CA ILE A 258 11.11 6.78 1.78
C ILE A 258 11.52 5.71 0.76
N ARG A 259 11.76 6.10 -0.50
CA ARG A 259 12.25 5.19 -1.53
C ARG A 259 13.54 4.50 -1.12
N THR A 260 14.52 5.25 -0.64
CA THR A 260 15.80 4.70 -0.16
C THR A 260 15.61 3.70 0.98
N ILE A 261 14.67 3.97 1.90
CA ILE A 261 14.40 3.08 3.04
C ILE A 261 13.65 1.82 2.60
N VAL A 262 12.61 1.97 1.78
CA VAL A 262 11.88 0.83 1.20
C VAL A 262 12.85 -0.08 0.46
N LEU A 263 13.76 0.51 -0.32
CA LEU A 263 14.84 -0.23 -0.93
C LEU A 263 15.66 -0.95 0.14
N LYS A 264 16.28 -0.27 1.11
CA LYS A 264 17.04 -0.93 2.19
C LYS A 264 16.28 -1.99 3.02
N TYR A 265 14.96 -1.91 3.11
CA TYR A 265 14.16 -2.88 3.86
C TYR A 265 13.91 -4.16 3.05
N TYR A 266 13.82 -4.04 1.72
CA TYR A 266 13.62 -5.15 0.80
C TYR A 266 14.91 -5.60 0.07
N LEU A 267 15.98 -4.81 0.14
CA LEU A 267 17.30 -4.96 -0.50
C LEU A 267 18.37 -5.10 0.58
#